data_AF-A0A2P2IFR2-F1
#
_entry.id   AF-A0A2P2IFR2-F1
#
_cell.length_a   1.000
_cell.length_b   1.000
_cell.length_c   1.000
_cell.angle_alpha   90.00
_cell.angle_beta   90.00
_cell.angle_gamma   90.00
#
_symmetry.space_group_name_H-M   'P 1'
#
loop_
_entity.id
_entity.type
_entity.pdbx_description
1 polymer ?
#
loop_
_entity_poly.entity_id
_entity_poly.type
_entity_poly.pdbx_seq_one_letter_code
_entity_poly.pdbx_strand_id
1 'polypeptide(L)'
;NAVSRWAEFGESKSRLESWLVELEEMLADLPDSKGEVAEMRTLLERYRHTQHQIEEKETELQNQLREAKQFTEQSGDRSYHDSMSKLEEKWTELNDSCDDIIEGLELEIKEFNEYQTALQEIEKWLLQVSFQLMAENSLYISSKEQTEEQIKKHEKEMYNIKEYQQTLDRVKSKGHKQINRYIGTVPSIQEKIERQLHNIQESYNSLLGTASQIEKRLN
;
A
#
# COMPACT_ATOMS: atom_id res chain seq x y z
N ASN A 1 1.83 -42.77 35.62
CA ASN A 1 2.07 -42.56 34.17
C ASN A 1 2.90 -41.32 33.88
N ALA A 2 4.10 -41.17 34.47
CA ALA A 2 5.02 -40.07 34.11
C ALA A 2 5.66 -40.28 32.73
N VAL A 3 5.92 -41.53 32.35
CA VAL A 3 6.51 -41.91 31.05
C VAL A 3 5.59 -41.58 29.87
N SER A 4 4.27 -41.74 30.00
CA SER A 4 3.29 -41.35 28.94
C SER A 4 3.32 -39.85 28.69
N ARG A 5 3.30 -39.07 29.77
CA ARG A 5 3.31 -37.61 29.73
C ARG A 5 4.60 -37.06 29.11
N TRP A 6 5.74 -37.75 29.31
CA TRP A 6 7.00 -37.39 28.67
C TRP A 6 7.02 -37.67 27.17
N ALA A 7 6.46 -38.79 26.74
CA ALA A 7 6.34 -39.10 25.31
C ALA A 7 5.42 -38.09 24.60
N GLU A 8 4.29 -37.75 25.22
CA GLU A 8 3.32 -36.77 24.72
C GLU A 8 3.91 -35.36 24.59
N PHE A 9 4.67 -34.89 25.59
CA PHE A 9 5.38 -33.62 25.53
C PHE A 9 6.43 -33.59 24.39
N GLY A 10 7.24 -34.64 24.28
CA GLY A 10 8.26 -34.73 23.23
C GLY A 10 7.66 -34.72 21.83
N GLU A 11 6.55 -35.42 21.63
CA GLU A 11 5.82 -35.46 20.36
C GLU A 11 5.20 -34.10 20.01
N SER A 12 4.53 -33.44 20.97
CA SER A 12 3.94 -32.11 20.75
C SER A 12 5.02 -31.06 20.46
N LYS A 13 6.13 -31.08 21.19
CA LYS A 13 7.29 -30.21 20.91
C LYS A 13 7.85 -30.42 19.50
N SER A 14 8.06 -31.68 19.09
CA SER A 14 8.58 -31.99 17.75
C SER A 14 7.64 -31.55 16.62
N ARG A 15 6.32 -31.62 16.86
CA ARG A 15 5.31 -31.09 15.94
C ARG A 15 5.35 -29.56 15.84
N LEU A 16 5.48 -28.86 16.97
CA LEU A 16 5.63 -27.39 16.97
C LEU A 16 6.93 -26.96 16.28
N GLU A 17 8.04 -27.66 16.52
CA GLU A 17 9.32 -27.40 15.86
C GLU A 17 9.22 -27.56 14.34
N SER A 18 8.62 -28.67 13.88
CA SER A 18 8.41 -28.90 12.44
C SER A 18 7.55 -27.81 11.82
N TRP A 19 6.46 -27.41 12.49
CA TRP A 19 5.58 -26.36 11.99
C TRP A 19 6.25 -24.98 11.96
N LEU A 20 7.10 -24.64 12.94
CA LEU A 20 7.87 -23.39 12.92
C LEU A 20 8.92 -23.38 11.80
N VAL A 21 9.47 -24.53 11.40
CA VAL A 21 10.35 -24.63 10.22
C VAL A 21 9.54 -24.37 8.94
N GLU A 22 8.36 -24.98 8.79
CA GLU A 22 7.47 -24.73 7.65
C GLU A 22 7.04 -23.26 7.57
N LEU A 23 6.74 -22.64 8.71
CA LEU A 23 6.41 -21.22 8.79
C LEU A 23 7.59 -20.35 8.38
N GLU A 24 8.80 -20.62 8.90
CA GLU A 24 10.01 -19.89 8.53
C GLU A 24 10.28 -19.98 7.02
N GLU A 25 10.15 -21.15 6.41
CA GLU A 25 10.28 -21.33 4.96
C GLU A 25 9.24 -20.52 4.17
N MET A 26 8.00 -20.43 4.67
CA MET A 26 6.95 -19.62 4.05
C MET A 26 7.23 -18.11 4.14
N LEU A 27 7.80 -17.65 5.26
CA LEU A 27 8.09 -16.24 5.51
C LEU A 27 9.46 -15.80 4.95
N ALA A 28 10.30 -16.74 4.49
CA ALA A 28 11.67 -16.45 4.04
C ALA A 28 11.73 -15.51 2.82
N ASP A 29 10.77 -15.62 1.91
CA ASP A 29 10.72 -14.81 0.70
C ASP A 29 9.79 -13.61 0.86
N LEU A 30 10.27 -12.43 0.45
CA LEU A 30 9.44 -11.24 0.38
C LEU A 30 8.31 -11.42 -0.65
N PRO A 31 7.07 -10.99 -0.34
CA PRO A 31 5.97 -11.08 -1.29
C PRO A 31 6.23 -10.23 -2.54
N ASP A 32 6.10 -10.84 -3.72
CA ASP A 32 6.15 -10.16 -5.01
C ASP A 32 4.74 -9.99 -5.57
N SER A 33 4.17 -8.79 -5.38
CA SER A 33 2.84 -8.45 -5.89
C SER A 33 2.82 -8.09 -7.38
N LYS A 34 4.00 -7.91 -8.00
CA LYS A 34 4.15 -7.47 -9.40
C LYS A 34 3.42 -6.16 -9.73
N GLY A 35 3.10 -5.34 -8.73
CA GLY A 35 2.33 -4.11 -8.92
C GLY A 35 0.87 -4.34 -9.33
N GLU A 36 0.32 -5.52 -9.08
CA GLU A 36 -1.06 -5.86 -9.38
C GLU A 36 -1.91 -5.92 -8.10
N VAL A 37 -2.96 -5.09 -8.02
CA VAL A 37 -3.84 -5.03 -6.83
C VAL A 37 -4.50 -6.36 -6.50
N ALA A 38 -4.84 -7.15 -7.53
CA ALA A 38 -5.41 -8.48 -7.33
C ALA A 38 -4.42 -9.37 -6.58
N GLU A 39 -3.16 -9.40 -7.04
CA GLU A 39 -2.10 -10.17 -6.41
C GLU A 39 -1.79 -9.66 -4.99
N MET A 40 -1.72 -8.34 -4.78
CA MET A 40 -1.54 -7.77 -3.43
C MET A 40 -2.61 -8.25 -2.45
N ARG A 41 -3.87 -8.31 -2.88
CA ARG A 41 -4.99 -8.79 -2.05
C ARG A 41 -4.91 -10.27 -1.78
N THR A 42 -4.55 -11.07 -2.78
CA THR A 42 -4.34 -12.52 -2.62
C THR A 42 -3.20 -12.81 -1.65
N LEU A 43 -2.09 -12.09 -1.75
CA LEU A 43 -0.97 -12.18 -0.81
C LEU A 43 -1.41 -11.78 0.60
N LEU A 44 -2.11 -10.66 0.76
CA LEU A 44 -2.59 -10.20 2.06
C LEU A 44 -3.53 -11.21 2.72
N GLU A 45 -4.46 -11.81 1.96
CA GLU A 45 -5.36 -12.85 2.48
C GLU A 45 -4.57 -14.09 2.91
N ARG A 46 -3.55 -14.51 2.14
CA ARG A 46 -2.68 -15.62 2.49
C ARG A 46 -1.95 -15.37 3.82
N TYR A 47 -1.28 -14.23 3.98
CA TYR A 47 -0.54 -13.95 5.21
C TYR A 47 -1.47 -13.73 6.41
N ARG A 48 -2.66 -13.15 6.24
CA ARG A 48 -3.67 -13.09 7.32
C ARG A 48 -4.14 -14.48 7.74
N HIS A 49 -4.28 -15.40 6.79
CA HIS A 49 -4.58 -16.79 7.13
C HIS A 49 -3.43 -17.43 7.91
N THR A 50 -2.18 -17.19 7.51
CA THR A 50 -0.99 -17.63 8.26
C THR A 50 -0.98 -17.04 9.67
N GLN A 51 -1.26 -15.75 9.83
CA GLN A 51 -1.34 -15.08 11.13
C GLN A 51 -2.40 -15.71 12.04
N HIS A 52 -3.57 -16.00 11.49
CA HIS A 52 -4.61 -16.74 12.23
C HIS A 52 -4.15 -18.13 12.67
N GLN A 53 -3.41 -18.87 11.83
CA GLN A 53 -2.84 -20.17 12.20
C GLN A 53 -1.82 -20.05 13.33
N ILE A 54 -1.03 -18.97 13.35
CA ILE A 54 -0.11 -18.65 14.46
C ILE A 54 -0.92 -18.44 15.74
N GLU A 55 -1.92 -17.56 15.72
CA GLU A 55 -2.80 -17.29 16.87
C GLU A 55 -3.49 -18.56 17.41
N GLU A 56 -4.02 -19.43 16.54
CA GLU A 56 -4.66 -20.69 16.94
C GLU A 56 -3.71 -21.64 17.69
N LYS A 57 -2.43 -21.64 17.32
CA LYS A 57 -1.40 -22.51 17.89
C LYS A 57 -0.72 -21.90 19.13
N GLU A 58 -0.94 -20.62 19.43
CA GLU A 58 -0.35 -19.94 20.59
C GLU A 58 -0.70 -20.65 21.90
N THR A 59 -1.95 -21.12 22.03
CA THR A 59 -2.38 -21.87 23.22
C THR A 59 -1.60 -23.18 23.39
N GLU A 60 -1.25 -23.87 22.28
CA GLU A 60 -0.43 -25.08 22.31
C GLU A 60 0.98 -24.76 22.82
N LEU A 61 1.61 -23.71 22.28
CA LEU A 61 2.92 -23.23 22.73
C LEU A 61 2.93 -22.91 24.23
N GLN A 62 1.96 -22.13 24.71
CA GLN A 62 1.86 -21.74 26.12
C GLN A 62 1.64 -22.94 27.05
N ASN A 63 0.94 -23.97 26.59
CA ASN A 63 0.82 -25.24 27.33
C ASN A 63 2.17 -25.96 27.43
N GLN A 64 2.90 -26.07 26.33
CA GLN A 64 4.21 -26.72 26.29
C GLN A 64 5.26 -25.99 27.14
N LEU A 65 5.25 -24.65 27.16
CA LEU A 65 6.12 -23.83 28.02
C LEU A 65 5.85 -24.10 29.52
N ARG A 66 4.58 -24.15 29.92
CA ARG A 66 4.19 -24.47 31.31
C ARG A 66 4.61 -25.88 31.69
N GLU A 67 4.44 -26.84 30.79
CA GLU A 67 4.81 -28.23 31.03
C GLU A 67 6.33 -28.41 31.13
N ALA A 68 7.12 -27.76 30.25
CA ALA A 68 8.58 -27.76 30.33
C ALA A 68 9.10 -27.18 31.65
N LYS A 69 8.46 -26.12 32.15
CA LYS A 69 8.78 -25.55 33.47
C LYS A 69 8.50 -26.52 34.61
N GLN A 70 7.35 -27.20 34.60
CA GLN A 70 7.04 -28.23 35.61
C GLN A 70 8.05 -29.37 35.57
N PHE A 71 8.47 -29.82 34.39
CA PHE A 71 9.48 -30.88 34.28
C PHE A 71 10.86 -30.44 34.76
N THR A 72 11.23 -29.19 34.50
CA THR A 72 12.48 -28.62 35.02
C THR A 72 12.47 -28.60 36.55
N GLU A 73 11.35 -28.19 37.16
CA GLU A 73 11.18 -28.18 38.62
C GLU A 73 11.20 -29.59 39.24
N GLN A 74 10.66 -30.59 38.55
CA GLN A 74 10.59 -31.98 39.04
C GLN A 74 11.90 -32.76 38.85
N SER A 75 12.56 -32.58 37.71
CA SER A 75 13.77 -33.34 37.33
C SER A 75 15.07 -32.66 37.76
N GLY A 76 15.04 -31.33 37.93
CA GLY A 76 16.23 -30.50 38.10
C GLY A 76 17.00 -30.25 36.80
N ASP A 77 16.58 -30.83 35.67
CA ASP A 77 17.19 -30.63 34.36
C ASP A 77 16.61 -29.38 33.68
N ARG A 78 17.45 -28.36 33.48
CA ARG A 78 17.06 -27.11 32.82
C ARG A 78 16.95 -27.21 31.31
N SER A 79 17.43 -28.30 30.70
CA SER A 79 17.40 -28.48 29.25
C SER A 79 15.99 -28.37 28.65
N TYR A 80 14.96 -28.80 29.40
CA TYR A 80 13.55 -28.70 28.99
C TYR A 80 13.08 -27.26 28.85
N HIS A 81 13.34 -26.44 29.88
CA HIS A 81 12.99 -25.03 29.85
C HIS A 81 13.78 -24.29 28.78
N ASP A 82 15.11 -24.46 28.75
CA ASP A 82 15.98 -23.77 27.79
C ASP A 82 15.59 -24.10 26.34
N SER A 83 15.22 -25.35 26.06
CA SER A 83 14.78 -25.75 24.72
C SER A 83 13.43 -25.16 24.31
N MET A 84 12.48 -25.03 25.24
CA MET A 84 11.19 -24.40 24.93
C MET A 84 11.29 -22.88 24.86
N SER A 85 12.16 -22.24 25.65
CA SER A 85 12.41 -20.80 25.55
C SER A 85 12.97 -20.42 24.19
N LYS A 86 13.90 -21.21 23.61
CA LYS A 86 14.36 -21.00 22.22
C LYS A 86 13.23 -21.14 21.19
N LEU A 87 12.29 -22.04 21.45
CA LEU A 87 11.13 -22.24 20.58
C LEU A 87 10.18 -21.04 20.64
N GLU A 88 9.98 -20.49 21.84
CA GLU A 88 9.21 -19.26 22.09
C GLU A 88 9.86 -18.04 21.43
N GLU A 89 11.19 -17.89 21.53
CA GLU A 89 11.93 -16.83 20.83
C GLU A 89 11.71 -16.89 19.31
N LYS A 90 11.92 -18.07 18.70
CA LYS A 90 11.68 -18.28 17.27
C LYS A 90 10.23 -18.02 16.87
N TRP A 91 9.28 -18.44 17.72
CA TRP A 91 7.86 -18.17 17.50
C TRP A 91 7.58 -16.68 17.44
N THR A 92 8.07 -15.90 18.41
CA THR A 92 7.87 -14.45 18.46
C THR A 92 8.47 -13.78 17.24
N GLU A 93 9.69 -14.16 16.84
CA GLU A 93 10.34 -13.63 15.63
C GLU A 93 9.51 -13.89 14.36
N LEU A 94 8.95 -15.09 14.21
CA LEU A 94 8.11 -15.44 13.05
C LEU A 94 6.73 -14.78 13.09
N ASN A 95 6.15 -14.61 14.28
CA ASN A 95 4.92 -13.86 14.46
C ASN A 95 5.11 -12.40 14.03
N ASP A 96 6.13 -11.74 14.57
CA ASP A 96 6.44 -10.34 14.25
C ASP A 96 6.78 -10.19 12.77
N SER A 97 7.52 -11.14 12.18
CA SER A 97 7.81 -11.14 10.75
C SER A 97 6.55 -11.27 9.88
N CYS A 98 5.56 -12.06 10.31
CA CYS A 98 4.30 -12.21 9.58
C CYS A 98 3.46 -10.92 9.67
N ASP A 99 3.40 -10.31 10.85
CA ASP A 99 2.74 -9.02 11.07
C ASP A 99 3.39 -7.90 10.23
N ASP A 100 4.72 -7.81 10.20
CA ASP A 100 5.47 -6.85 9.38
C ASP A 100 5.16 -7.00 7.88
N ILE A 101 5.03 -8.24 7.39
CA ILE A 101 4.65 -8.52 6.00
C ILE A 101 3.22 -8.03 5.72
N ILE A 102 2.28 -8.28 6.63
CA ILE A 102 0.90 -7.84 6.51
C ILE A 102 0.83 -6.30 6.48
N GLU A 103 1.49 -5.61 7.41
CA GLU A 103 1.53 -4.16 7.44
C GLU A 103 2.15 -3.58 6.16
N GLY A 104 3.23 -4.19 5.67
CA GLY A 104 3.87 -3.81 4.41
C GLY A 104 2.93 -3.91 3.21
N LEU A 105 2.17 -5.01 3.09
CA LEU A 105 1.17 -5.21 2.04
C LEU A 105 -0.01 -4.24 2.15
N GLU A 106 -0.48 -3.95 3.36
CA GLU A 106 -1.54 -2.96 3.58
C GLU A 106 -1.11 -1.55 3.18
N LEU A 107 0.11 -1.16 3.55
CA LEU A 107 0.70 0.10 3.14
C LEU A 107 0.84 0.17 1.62
N GLU A 108 1.31 -0.90 0.98
CA GLU A 108 1.44 -0.98 -0.47
C GLU A 108 0.10 -0.78 -1.20
N ILE A 109 -0.94 -1.50 -0.76
CA ILE A 109 -2.30 -1.36 -1.30
C ILE A 109 -2.81 0.08 -1.11
N LYS A 110 -2.57 0.66 0.06
CA LYS A 110 -2.97 2.05 0.35
C LYS A 110 -2.27 3.02 -0.60
N GLU A 111 -0.96 2.95 -0.75
CA GLU A 111 -0.19 3.83 -1.64
C GLU A 111 -0.59 3.69 -3.10
N PHE A 112 -0.85 2.46 -3.55
CA PHE A 112 -1.36 2.19 -4.89
C PHE A 112 -2.71 2.88 -5.12
N ASN A 113 -3.67 2.66 -4.22
CA ASN A 113 -5.00 3.26 -4.31
C ASN A 113 -4.93 4.79 -4.27
N GLU A 114 -4.08 5.33 -3.40
CA GLU A 114 -3.84 6.76 -3.30
C GLU A 114 -3.28 7.39 -4.58
N TYR A 115 -2.48 6.65 -5.35
CA TYR A 115 -2.03 7.09 -6.67
C TYR A 115 -3.16 7.02 -7.69
N GLN A 116 -3.89 5.89 -7.76
CA GLN A 116 -4.99 5.71 -8.71
C GLN A 116 -6.10 6.74 -8.50
N THR A 117 -6.53 6.97 -7.26
CA THR A 117 -7.54 7.98 -6.94
C THR A 117 -7.05 9.38 -7.31
N ALA A 118 -5.81 9.73 -6.97
CA ALA A 118 -5.27 11.05 -7.30
C ALA A 118 -5.16 11.26 -8.81
N LEU A 119 -4.82 10.21 -9.57
CA LEU A 119 -4.79 10.23 -11.04
C LEU A 119 -6.20 10.44 -11.63
N GLN A 120 -7.20 9.71 -11.16
CA GLN A 120 -8.58 9.87 -11.60
C GLN A 120 -9.15 11.26 -11.27
N GLU A 121 -8.84 11.78 -10.08
CA GLU A 121 -9.27 13.11 -9.65
C GLU A 121 -8.70 14.21 -10.55
N ILE A 122 -7.40 14.13 -10.89
CA ILE A 122 -6.80 15.12 -11.79
C ILE A 122 -7.33 15.00 -13.21
N GLU A 123 -7.50 13.79 -13.75
CA GLU A 123 -8.09 13.57 -15.08
C GLU A 123 -9.50 14.14 -15.16
N LYS A 124 -10.32 13.90 -14.12
CA LYS A 124 -11.66 14.47 -14.01
C LYS A 124 -11.64 15.99 -13.96
N TRP A 125 -10.76 16.57 -13.14
CA TRP A 125 -10.64 18.02 -13.02
C TRP A 125 -10.20 18.65 -14.35
N LEU A 126 -9.20 18.08 -15.01
CA LEU A 126 -8.71 18.52 -16.32
C LEU A 126 -9.85 18.54 -17.34
N LEU A 127 -10.67 17.49 -17.38
CA LEU A 127 -11.82 17.40 -18.28
C LEU A 127 -12.87 18.48 -17.98
N GLN A 128 -13.20 18.68 -16.70
CA GLN A 128 -14.18 19.68 -16.26
C GLN A 128 -13.76 21.10 -16.65
N VAL A 129 -12.51 21.47 -16.36
CA VAL A 129 -11.97 22.79 -16.70
C VAL A 129 -11.87 22.96 -18.21
N SER A 130 -11.48 21.91 -18.95
CA SER A 130 -11.47 21.94 -20.42
C SER A 130 -12.85 22.30 -20.98
N PHE A 131 -13.92 21.67 -20.49
CA PHE A 131 -15.28 22.00 -20.93
C PHE A 131 -15.69 23.42 -20.56
N GLN A 132 -15.33 23.89 -19.37
CA GLN A 132 -15.62 25.25 -18.94
C GLN A 132 -14.93 26.29 -19.83
N LEU A 133 -13.63 26.12 -20.11
CA LEU A 133 -12.88 27.01 -20.99
C LEU A 133 -13.40 26.97 -22.43
N MET A 134 -13.79 25.81 -22.94
CA MET A 134 -14.42 25.69 -24.26
C MET A 134 -15.74 26.47 -24.33
N ALA A 135 -16.57 26.35 -23.29
CA ALA A 135 -17.82 27.12 -23.20
C ALA A 135 -17.53 28.62 -23.19
N GLU A 136 -16.60 29.09 -22.35
CA GLU A 136 -16.20 30.51 -22.26
C GLU A 136 -15.64 31.06 -23.58
N ASN A 137 -14.83 30.26 -24.29
CA ASN A 137 -14.29 30.64 -25.58
C ASN A 137 -15.39 30.82 -26.65
N SER A 138 -16.46 30.03 -26.56
CA SER A 138 -17.60 30.08 -27.50
C SER A 138 -18.65 31.14 -27.17
N LEU A 139 -18.57 31.80 -26.00
CA LEU A 139 -19.55 32.81 -25.59
C LEU A 139 -19.49 34.05 -26.50
N TYR A 140 -20.66 34.47 -26.97
CA TYR A 140 -20.86 35.74 -27.67
C TYR A 140 -21.09 36.86 -26.65
N ILE A 141 -20.28 37.91 -26.71
CA ILE A 141 -20.32 39.04 -25.78
C ILE A 141 -20.81 40.27 -26.54
N SER A 142 -21.87 40.92 -26.04
CA SER A 142 -22.56 42.00 -26.76
C SER A 142 -22.66 43.32 -25.98
N SER A 143 -22.29 43.33 -24.70
CA SER A 143 -22.31 44.52 -23.86
C SER A 143 -21.06 44.63 -22.98
N LYS A 144 -20.73 45.86 -22.58
CA LYS A 144 -19.59 46.14 -21.70
C LYS A 144 -19.73 45.46 -20.33
N GLU A 145 -20.94 45.45 -19.78
CA GLU A 145 -21.24 44.82 -18.50
C GLU A 145 -21.00 43.30 -18.55
N GLN A 146 -21.39 42.64 -19.65
CA GLN A 146 -21.10 41.21 -19.88
C GLN A 146 -19.59 40.95 -19.97
N THR A 147 -18.82 41.83 -20.63
CA THR A 147 -17.36 41.71 -20.69
C THR A 147 -16.74 41.80 -19.29
N GLU A 148 -17.12 42.80 -18.50
CA GLU A 148 -16.58 43.02 -17.16
C GLU A 148 -16.89 41.85 -16.21
N GLU A 149 -18.07 41.23 -16.33
CA GLU A 149 -18.43 40.02 -15.57
C GLU A 149 -17.59 38.80 -16.00
N GLN A 150 -17.40 38.61 -17.30
CA GLN A 150 -16.57 37.51 -17.82
C GLN A 150 -15.10 37.64 -17.43
N ILE A 151 -14.54 38.85 -17.42
CA ILE A 151 -13.16 39.08 -16.95
C ILE A 151 -13.02 38.59 -15.51
N LYS A 152 -13.89 39.04 -14.60
CA LYS A 152 -13.84 38.64 -13.18
C LYS A 152 -13.98 37.12 -12.99
N LYS A 153 -14.88 36.49 -13.75
CA LYS A 153 -15.06 35.03 -13.72
C LYS A 153 -13.80 34.32 -14.20
N HIS A 154 -13.21 34.79 -15.30
CA HIS A 154 -12.04 34.18 -15.91
C HIS A 154 -10.77 34.36 -15.08
N GLU A 155 -10.58 35.51 -14.43
CA GLU A 155 -9.47 35.75 -13.48
C GLU A 155 -9.48 34.72 -12.34
N LYS A 156 -10.66 34.42 -11.79
CA LYS A 156 -10.82 33.39 -10.76
C LYS A 156 -10.48 32.00 -11.29
N GLU A 157 -10.91 31.68 -12.51
CA GLU A 157 -10.60 30.40 -13.14
C GLU A 157 -9.08 30.25 -13.39
N MET A 158 -8.43 31.30 -13.89
CA MET A 158 -6.98 31.36 -14.07
C MET A 158 -6.21 31.15 -12.77
N TYR A 159 -6.67 31.75 -11.67
CA TYR A 159 -6.11 31.51 -10.35
C TYR A 159 -6.24 30.03 -9.94
N ASN A 160 -7.44 29.45 -10.08
CA ASN A 160 -7.69 28.05 -9.73
C ASN A 160 -6.80 27.09 -10.54
N ILE A 161 -6.64 27.33 -11.85
CA ILE A 161 -5.79 26.51 -12.72
C ILE A 161 -4.33 26.57 -12.25
N LYS A 162 -3.82 27.76 -11.93
CA LYS A 162 -2.44 27.93 -11.44
C LYS A 162 -2.22 27.21 -10.11
N GLU A 163 -3.13 27.36 -9.15
CA GLU A 163 -3.03 26.69 -7.84
C GLU A 163 -3.07 25.16 -7.97
N TYR A 164 -3.76 24.62 -8.97
CA TYR A 164 -3.86 23.19 -9.20
C TYR A 164 -2.53 22.50 -9.59
N GLN A 165 -1.49 23.28 -9.93
CA GLN A 165 -0.13 22.77 -10.15
C GLN A 165 0.37 21.95 -8.95
N GLN A 166 0.05 22.35 -7.72
CA GLN A 166 0.45 21.61 -6.51
C GLN A 166 -0.16 20.20 -6.47
N THR A 167 -1.41 20.08 -6.92
CA THR A 167 -2.08 18.77 -7.03
C THR A 167 -1.40 17.90 -8.08
N LEU A 168 -1.05 18.48 -9.24
CA LEU A 168 -0.32 17.79 -10.30
C LEU A 168 1.05 17.27 -9.80
N ASP A 169 1.80 18.09 -9.07
CA ASP A 169 3.09 17.70 -8.52
C ASP A 169 2.96 16.60 -7.46
N ARG A 170 1.88 16.63 -6.67
CA ARG A 170 1.55 15.55 -5.72
C ARG A 170 1.23 14.23 -6.44
N VAL A 171 0.47 14.26 -7.54
CA VAL A 171 0.17 13.07 -8.37
C VAL A 171 1.46 12.51 -8.95
N LYS A 172 2.34 13.37 -9.49
CA LYS A 172 3.66 12.94 -10.00
C LYS A 172 4.50 12.30 -8.91
N SER A 173 4.57 12.89 -7.71
CA SER A 173 5.33 12.31 -6.60
C SER A 173 4.83 10.90 -6.26
N LYS A 174 3.49 10.71 -6.17
CA LYS A 174 2.88 9.39 -5.97
C LYS A 174 3.21 8.42 -7.10
N GLY A 175 3.15 8.85 -8.36
CA GLY A 175 3.52 8.03 -9.52
C GLY A 175 4.99 7.56 -9.46
N HIS A 176 5.94 8.46 -9.16
CA HIS A 176 7.35 8.08 -9.03
C HIS A 176 7.61 7.13 -7.86
N LYS A 177 6.86 7.25 -6.74
CA LYS A 177 6.94 6.25 -5.66
C LYS A 177 6.56 4.86 -6.13
N GLN A 178 5.52 4.74 -6.96
CA GLN A 178 5.10 3.46 -7.55
C GLN A 178 6.16 2.91 -8.51
N ILE A 179 6.80 3.78 -9.33
CA ILE A 179 7.93 3.37 -10.18
C ILE A 179 9.07 2.80 -9.32
N ASN A 180 9.49 3.53 -8.29
CA ASN A 180 10.61 3.12 -7.43
C ASN A 180 10.34 1.78 -6.72
N ARG A 181 9.09 1.51 -6.33
CA ARG A 181 8.69 0.25 -5.70
C ARG A 181 8.84 -0.94 -6.66
N TYR A 182 8.44 -0.80 -7.91
CA TYR A 182 8.29 -1.93 -8.83
C TYR A 182 9.31 -2.01 -9.95
N ILE A 183 10.17 -1.01 -10.16
CA ILE A 183 11.16 -1.03 -11.27
C ILE A 183 12.08 -2.27 -11.23
N GLY A 184 12.36 -2.80 -10.03
CA GLY A 184 13.19 -3.99 -9.84
C GLY A 184 12.52 -5.30 -10.27
N THR A 185 11.19 -5.42 -10.17
CA THR A 185 10.44 -6.65 -10.49
C THR A 185 9.63 -6.53 -11.78
N VAL A 186 9.10 -5.34 -12.08
CA VAL A 186 8.25 -5.03 -13.23
C VAL A 186 8.75 -3.77 -13.94
N PRO A 187 9.80 -3.85 -14.78
CA PRO A 187 10.39 -2.69 -15.43
C PRO A 187 9.43 -1.91 -16.33
N SER A 188 8.43 -2.59 -16.92
CA SER A 188 7.42 -1.98 -17.79
C SER A 188 6.51 -0.97 -17.08
N ILE A 189 6.48 -0.99 -15.74
CA ILE A 189 5.67 -0.04 -14.96
C ILE A 189 6.13 1.40 -15.16
N GLN A 190 7.43 1.62 -15.39
CA GLN A 190 7.99 2.95 -15.58
C GLN A 190 7.39 3.62 -16.81
N GLU A 191 7.45 2.95 -17.97
CA GLU A 191 6.88 3.50 -19.22
C GLU A 191 5.39 3.82 -19.06
N LYS A 192 4.63 2.93 -18.40
CA LYS A 192 3.20 3.11 -18.17
C LYS A 192 2.92 4.36 -17.33
N ILE A 193 3.58 4.50 -16.19
CA ILE A 193 3.34 5.63 -15.26
C ILE A 193 3.86 6.93 -15.86
N GLU A 194 5.05 6.94 -16.46
CA GLU A 194 5.61 8.12 -17.12
C GLU A 194 4.68 8.63 -18.24
N ARG A 195 4.09 7.72 -19.03
CA ARG A 195 3.09 8.10 -20.04
C ARG A 195 1.85 8.73 -19.41
N GLN A 196 1.33 8.18 -18.31
CA GLN A 196 0.20 8.77 -17.59
C GLN A 196 0.53 10.18 -17.07
N LEU A 197 1.70 10.33 -16.44
CA LEU A 197 2.16 11.61 -15.89
C LEU A 197 2.43 12.66 -16.98
N HIS A 198 2.93 12.23 -18.13
CA HIS A 198 3.13 13.09 -19.29
C HIS A 198 1.79 13.60 -19.83
N ASN A 199 0.82 12.71 -20.04
CA ASN A 199 -0.51 13.07 -20.58
C ASN A 199 -1.24 14.11 -19.71
N ILE A 200 -1.21 13.94 -18.38
CA ILE A 200 -1.84 14.91 -17.46
C ILE A 200 -1.11 16.26 -17.45
N GLN A 201 0.22 16.26 -17.63
CA GLN A 201 1.01 17.48 -17.74
C GLN A 201 0.72 18.23 -19.05
N GLU A 202 0.64 17.53 -20.17
CA GLU A 202 0.30 18.12 -21.47
C GLU A 202 -1.10 18.71 -21.45
N SER A 203 -2.07 17.98 -20.88
CA SER A 203 -3.44 18.44 -20.72
C SER A 203 -3.49 19.71 -19.86
N TYR A 204 -2.77 19.73 -18.74
CA TYR A 204 -2.65 20.91 -17.88
C TYR A 204 -2.06 22.12 -18.62
N ASN A 205 -0.97 21.91 -19.37
CA ASN A 205 -0.34 22.96 -20.18
C ASN A 205 -1.29 23.52 -21.25
N SER A 206 -2.11 22.64 -21.86
CA SER A 206 -3.12 23.03 -22.85
C SER A 206 -4.22 23.91 -22.23
N LEU A 207 -4.67 23.59 -21.01
CA LEU A 207 -5.62 24.44 -20.26
C LEU A 207 -5.04 25.81 -19.98
N LEU A 208 -3.81 25.89 -19.49
CA LEU A 208 -3.12 27.16 -19.26
C LEU A 208 -3.00 27.99 -20.55
N GLY A 209 -2.66 27.35 -21.66
CA GLY A 209 -2.58 28.01 -22.96
C GLY A 209 -3.93 28.55 -23.43
N THR A 210 -4.99 27.75 -23.33
CA THR A 210 -6.35 28.12 -23.70
C THR A 210 -6.88 29.26 -22.84
N ALA A 211 -6.70 29.17 -21.52
CA ALA A 211 -7.14 30.20 -20.59
C ALA A 211 -6.39 31.52 -20.84
N SER A 212 -5.07 31.47 -21.05
CA SER A 212 -4.28 32.67 -21.43
C SER A 212 -4.74 33.30 -22.76
N GLN A 213 -5.26 32.53 -23.71
CA GLN A 213 -5.82 33.05 -24.95
C GLN A 213 -7.17 33.75 -24.73
N ILE A 214 -8.02 33.19 -23.87
CA ILE A 214 -9.31 33.80 -23.50
C ILE A 214 -9.07 35.11 -22.75
N GLU A 215 -8.16 35.14 -21.78
CA GLU A 215 -7.75 36.34 -21.06
C GLU A 215 -7.31 37.46 -22.01
N LYS A 216 -6.52 37.15 -23.04
CA LYS A 216 -6.08 38.12 -24.06
C LYS A 216 -7.22 38.62 -24.97
N ARG A 217 -8.28 37.83 -25.15
CA ARG A 217 -9.45 38.21 -25.96
C ARG A 217 -10.42 39.10 -25.18
N LEU A 218 -10.49 38.93 -23.86
CA LEU A 218 -11.38 39.67 -22.98
C LEU A 218 -10.83 41.08 -22.63
N ASN A 219 -9.50 41.24 -22.62
CA ASN A 219 -8.79 42.51 -22.42
C ASN A 219 -8.62 43.31 -23.71
#